data_AF-A0A9D4EIG6-F1
#
_entry.id   AF-A0A9D4EIG6-F1
#
_cell.length_a   1.000
_cell.length_b   1.000
_cell.length_c   1.000
_cell.angle_alpha   90.00
_cell.angle_beta   90.00
_cell.angle_gamma   90.00
#
_symmetry.space_group_name_H-M   'P 1'
#
loop_
_entity.id
_entity.type
_entity.pdbx_description
1 polymer ?
#
loop_
_entity_poly.entity_id
_entity_poly.type
_entity_poly.pdbx_seq_one_letter_code
_entity_poly.pdbx_strand_id
1 'polypeptide(L)'
;VKEMAAHLAHNERAAFHDDFQFLWMAEVDTVNNIMLAFVSPPYLMVLDPTVHLYYVPDTPLSKMDSNTLREFLNNVKSGKIEALGGTGFFQRLKRLFYDILVTVIEVWQSSRWLFLIMFGIPTGVISCVCYSLCCMETVDDGALSDEEEDSDEEYRQIIKEHKQLTEAEERAKTHPKGE
;
A
#
# COMPACT_ATOMS: atom_id res chain seq x y z
N VAL A 1 -7.84 34.65 8.56
CA VAL A 1 -6.39 34.41 8.34
C VAL A 1 -5.85 35.18 7.13
N LYS A 2 -6.38 35.01 5.91
CA LYS A 2 -5.91 35.75 4.72
C LYS A 2 -5.81 37.26 4.92
N GLU A 3 -6.92 37.89 5.33
CA GLU A 3 -6.99 39.35 5.52
C GLU A 3 -6.04 39.83 6.63
N MET A 4 -5.95 39.06 7.71
CA MET A 4 -5.03 39.30 8.83
C MET A 4 -3.57 39.27 8.37
N ALA A 5 -3.17 38.25 7.61
CA ALA A 5 -1.81 38.13 7.06
C ALA A 5 -1.52 39.25 6.06
N ALA A 6 -2.47 39.60 5.19
CA ALA A 6 -2.33 40.72 4.25
C ALA A 6 -2.17 42.05 4.98
N HIS A 7 -2.96 42.30 6.01
CA HIS A 7 -2.86 43.51 6.83
C HIS A 7 -1.49 43.63 7.51
N LEU A 8 -0.96 42.52 8.04
CA LEU A 8 0.35 42.49 8.68
C LEU A 8 1.48 42.71 7.66
N ALA A 9 1.39 42.07 6.49
CA ALA A 9 2.35 42.25 5.40
C ALA A 9 2.40 43.71 4.89
N HIS A 10 1.26 44.39 4.82
CA HIS A 10 1.18 45.78 4.37
C HIS A 10 1.62 46.78 5.45
N ASN A 11 1.12 46.64 6.68
CA ASN A 11 1.32 47.64 7.73
C ASN A 11 2.65 47.51 8.47
N GLU A 12 3.24 46.31 8.48
CA GLU A 12 4.52 46.03 9.15
C GLU A 12 5.60 45.65 8.14
N ARG A 13 5.48 46.18 6.92
CA ARG A 13 6.42 45.89 5.84
C ARG A 13 7.87 46.13 6.26
N ALA A 14 8.16 47.23 6.96
CA ALA A 14 9.53 47.54 7.40
C ALA A 14 10.12 46.51 8.38
N ALA A 15 9.28 45.77 9.13
CA ALA A 15 9.73 44.81 10.13
C ALA A 15 9.95 43.41 9.56
N PHE A 16 9.18 43.02 8.53
CA PHE A 16 9.15 41.63 8.03
C PHE A 16 9.55 41.46 6.56
N HIS A 17 9.65 42.52 5.76
CA HIS A 17 9.89 42.41 4.32
C HIS A 17 11.23 41.79 3.95
N ASP A 18 12.25 41.99 4.78
CA ASP A 18 13.60 41.47 4.52
C ASP A 18 13.72 39.97 4.85
N ASP A 19 12.91 39.47 5.79
CA ASP A 19 13.00 38.09 6.29
C ASP A 19 11.89 37.17 5.75
N PHE A 20 10.70 37.70 5.45
CA PHE A 20 9.52 36.90 5.13
C PHE A 20 8.81 37.34 3.85
N GLN A 21 8.33 36.34 3.10
CA GLN A 21 7.42 36.52 1.99
C GLN A 21 6.08 35.85 2.31
N PHE A 22 4.99 36.57 2.08
CA PHE A 22 3.64 36.08 2.36
C PHE A 22 3.05 35.49 1.08
N LEU A 23 2.65 34.22 1.15
CA LEU A 23 2.00 33.50 0.06
C LEU A 23 0.61 33.04 0.49
N TRP A 24 -0.38 33.28 -0.38
CA TRP A 24 -1.73 32.72 -0.22
C TRP A 24 -1.95 31.65 -1.29
N MET A 25 -2.33 30.45 -0.84
CA MET A 25 -2.67 29.33 -1.72
C MET A 25 -4.12 28.90 -1.45
N ALA A 26 -4.88 28.68 -2.52
CA ALA A 26 -6.25 28.15 -2.40
C ALA A 26 -6.26 26.63 -2.22
N GLU A 27 -5.29 25.95 -2.82
CA GLU A 27 -5.16 24.49 -2.80
C GLU A 27 -4.22 24.05 -1.69
N VAL A 28 -4.63 23.01 -0.94
CA VAL A 28 -3.85 22.44 0.17
C VAL A 28 -2.85 21.39 -0.28
N ASP A 29 -2.93 20.91 -1.52
CA ASP A 29 -2.12 19.80 -2.01
C ASP A 29 -0.62 20.11 -2.00
N THR A 30 -0.26 21.35 -2.30
CA THR A 30 1.15 21.79 -2.21
C THR A 30 1.64 21.74 -0.76
N VAL A 31 0.82 22.18 0.19
CA VAL A 31 1.13 22.11 1.63
C VAL A 31 1.25 20.67 2.09
N ASN A 32 0.34 19.80 1.64
CA ASN A 32 0.34 18.38 1.97
C ASN A 32 1.64 17.70 1.53
N ASN A 33 2.09 18.01 0.31
CA ASN A 33 3.33 17.48 -0.25
C ASN A 33 4.60 17.98 0.47
N ILE A 34 4.60 19.24 0.90
CA ILE A 34 5.73 19.81 1.67
C ILE A 34 5.82 19.16 3.05
N MET A 35 4.69 19.01 3.73
CA MET A 35 4.63 18.47 5.09
C MET A 35 4.64 16.94 5.14
N LEU A 36 4.41 16.28 4.00
CA LEU A 36 4.19 14.84 3.89
C LEU A 36 3.05 14.39 4.82
N ALA A 37 1.96 15.17 4.83
CA ALA A 37 0.80 14.96 5.70
C ALA A 37 -0.45 15.58 5.08
N PHE A 38 -1.63 15.01 5.35
CA PHE A 38 -2.90 15.61 4.93
C PHE A 38 -3.35 16.66 5.93
N VAL A 39 -3.37 17.93 5.53
CA VAL A 39 -3.83 19.05 6.36
C VAL A 39 -5.24 19.49 6.00
N SER A 40 -6.00 19.92 7.00
CA SER A 40 -7.35 20.46 6.82
C SER A 40 -7.29 21.99 6.70
N PRO A 41 -7.92 22.60 5.68
CA PRO A 41 -8.01 24.05 5.58
C PRO A 41 -8.98 24.64 6.64
N PRO A 42 -8.78 25.90 7.08
CA PRO A 42 -7.66 26.80 6.74
C PRO A 42 -6.36 26.36 7.43
N TYR A 43 -5.22 26.55 6.76
CA TYR A 43 -3.90 26.18 7.28
C TYR A 43 -2.90 27.34 7.14
N LEU A 44 -1.95 27.44 8.08
CA LEU A 44 -0.89 28.45 8.10
C LEU A 44 0.42 27.80 8.53
N MET A 45 1.48 28.06 7.78
CA MET A 45 2.84 27.65 8.10
C MET A 45 3.84 28.68 7.57
N VAL A 46 5.05 28.67 8.14
CA VAL A 46 6.21 29.35 7.56
C VAL A 46 7.15 28.28 7.04
N LEU A 47 7.65 28.44 5.82
CA LEU A 47 8.56 27.50 5.17
C LEU A 47 9.92 28.18 4.97
N ASP A 48 10.99 27.55 5.44
CA ASP A 48 12.34 27.85 4.99
C ASP A 48 12.72 26.90 3.84
N PRO A 49 12.74 27.39 2.59
CA PRO A 49 13.05 26.56 1.43
C PRO A 49 14.52 26.12 1.38
N THR A 50 15.41 26.81 2.09
CA THR A 50 16.86 26.53 2.07
C THR A 50 17.14 25.24 2.82
N VAL A 51 16.60 25.13 4.03
CA VAL A 51 16.81 23.97 4.92
C VAL A 51 15.67 22.94 4.85
N HIS A 52 14.62 23.22 4.07
CA HIS A 52 13.42 22.37 3.96
C HIS A 52 12.76 22.13 5.32
N LEU A 53 12.77 23.15 6.17
CA LEU A 53 12.12 23.16 7.46
C LEU A 53 10.89 24.03 7.41
N TYR A 54 9.89 23.66 8.20
CA TYR A 54 8.69 24.46 8.34
C TYR A 54 8.30 24.64 9.80
N TYR A 55 7.58 25.72 10.05
CA TYR A 55 7.14 26.14 11.37
C TYR A 55 5.62 26.29 11.35
N VAL A 56 4.98 25.82 12.40
CA VAL A 56 3.52 25.84 12.56
C VAL A 56 3.22 26.58 13.85
N PRO A 57 2.20 27.46 13.89
CA PRO A 57 1.82 28.13 15.12
C PRO A 57 1.20 27.14 16.12
N ASP A 58 1.58 27.27 17.39
CA ASP A 58 0.97 26.48 18.48
C ASP A 58 -0.48 26.88 18.76
N THR A 59 -0.84 28.12 18.40
CA THR A 59 -2.19 28.64 18.62
C THR A 59 -3.13 28.21 17.50
N PRO A 60 -4.32 27.65 17.82
CA PRO A 60 -5.32 27.33 16.82
C PRO A 60 -5.75 28.54 16.01
N LEU A 61 -5.90 28.38 14.69
CA LEU A 61 -6.27 29.47 13.78
C LEU A 61 -7.62 30.13 14.11
N SER A 62 -8.53 29.41 14.77
CA SER A 62 -9.82 29.96 15.24
C SER A 62 -9.67 31.02 16.35
N LYS A 63 -8.55 31.03 17.07
CA LYS A 63 -8.25 31.97 18.16
C LYS A 63 -7.12 32.94 17.82
N MET A 64 -6.57 32.84 16.62
CA MET A 64 -5.42 33.63 16.20
C MET A 64 -5.84 35.06 15.86
N ASP A 65 -5.20 36.03 16.51
CA ASP A 65 -5.30 37.45 16.17
C ASP A 65 -4.02 37.96 15.47
N SER A 66 -4.04 39.21 15.03
CA SER A 66 -2.89 39.83 14.34
C SER A 66 -1.65 39.89 15.24
N ASN A 67 -1.81 40.04 16.56
CA ASN A 67 -0.69 40.14 17.49
C ASN A 67 -0.01 38.78 17.69
N THR A 68 -0.80 37.71 17.76
CA THR A 68 -0.35 36.33 17.89
C THR A 68 0.35 35.88 16.62
N LEU A 69 -0.14 36.32 15.44
CA LEU A 69 0.57 36.11 14.17
C LEU A 69 1.91 36.84 14.16
N ARG A 70 1.96 38.10 14.62
CA ARG A 70 3.20 38.87 14.75
C ARG A 70 4.18 38.19 15.70
N GLU A 71 3.70 37.73 16.85
CA GLU A 71 4.50 37.03 17.85
C GLU A 71 5.06 35.72 17.31
N PHE A 72 4.24 34.94 16.60
CA PHE A 72 4.67 33.74 15.90
C PHE A 72 5.81 34.02 14.92
N LEU A 73 5.68 35.02 14.03
CA LEU A 73 6.74 35.39 13.08
C LEU A 73 8.03 35.84 13.78
N ASN A 74 7.91 36.62 14.85
CA ASN A 74 9.07 37.03 15.66
C ASN A 74 9.73 35.84 16.37
N ASN A 75 8.94 34.87 16.82
CA ASN A 75 9.44 33.65 17.43
C ASN A 75 10.13 32.73 16.41
N VAL A 76 9.65 32.68 15.17
CA VAL A 76 10.36 32.01 14.06
C VAL A 76 11.70 32.72 13.79
N LYS A 77 11.70 34.04 13.64
CA LYS A 77 12.91 34.84 13.40
C LYS A 77 13.94 34.71 14.53
N SER A 78 13.48 34.61 15.78
CA SER A 78 14.35 34.47 16.96
C SER A 78 14.76 33.02 17.26
N GLY A 79 14.31 32.04 16.45
CA GLY A 79 14.65 30.63 16.64
C GLY A 79 14.04 29.99 17.89
N LYS A 80 12.94 30.55 18.42
CA LYS A 80 12.27 30.05 19.63
C LYS A 80 11.28 28.91 19.36
N ILE A 81 10.90 28.71 18.10
CA ILE A 81 9.94 27.67 17.69
C ILE A 81 10.71 26.47 17.15
N GLU A 82 10.26 25.28 17.52
CA GLU A 82 10.80 24.03 16.99
C GLU A 82 10.54 23.91 15.49
N ALA A 83 11.60 23.66 14.73
CA ALA A 83 11.53 23.48 13.29
C ALA A 83 11.13 22.03 12.97
N LEU A 84 10.13 21.85 12.12
CA LEU A 84 9.67 20.54 11.65
C LEU A 84 10.21 20.26 10.23
N GLY A 85 10.45 18.99 9.90
CA GLY A 85 10.87 18.57 8.56
C GLY A 85 12.37 18.27 8.43
N GLY A 86 12.99 18.70 7.33
CA GLY A 86 14.42 18.54 7.05
C GLY A 86 14.75 17.48 6.00
N THR A 87 16.04 17.17 5.83
CA THR A 87 16.55 16.29 4.75
C THR A 87 17.17 14.98 5.25
N GLY A 88 16.98 14.67 6.55
CA GLY A 88 17.53 13.48 7.19
C GLY A 88 17.03 12.15 6.61
N PHE A 89 17.74 11.07 6.89
CA PHE A 89 17.43 9.73 6.35
C PHE A 89 16.01 9.27 6.68
N PHE A 90 15.58 9.41 7.94
CA PHE A 90 14.21 9.07 8.35
C PHE A 90 13.15 9.89 7.61
N GLN A 91 13.43 11.17 7.34
CA GLN A 91 12.52 12.03 6.60
C GLN A 91 12.44 11.63 5.12
N ARG A 92 13.55 11.18 4.52
CA ARG A 92 13.55 10.62 3.16
C ARG A 92 12.73 9.34 3.07
N LEU A 93 12.87 8.46 4.07
CA LEU A 93 12.08 7.24 4.13
C LEU A 93 10.58 7.56 4.32
N LYS A 94 10.25 8.50 5.22
CA LYS A 94 8.88 9.01 5.38
C LYS A 94 8.32 9.55 4.07
N ARG A 95 9.13 10.30 3.31
CA ARG A 95 8.74 10.80 1.99
C ARG A 95 8.41 9.68 1.02
N LEU A 96 9.27 8.67 0.93
CA LEU A 96 9.02 7.52 0.06
C LEU A 96 7.72 6.79 0.43
N PHE A 97 7.46 6.59 1.73
CA PHE A 97 6.19 6.01 2.17
C PHE A 97 4.99 6.91 1.85
N TYR A 98 5.09 8.21 2.09
CA TYR A 98 4.03 9.17 1.77
C TYR A 98 3.71 9.16 0.28
N ASP A 99 4.73 9.24 -0.58
CA ASP A 99 4.58 9.26 -2.03
C ASP A 99 3.91 7.96 -2.52
N ILE A 100 4.31 6.79 -2.00
CA ILE A 100 3.68 5.50 -2.33
C ILE A 100 2.21 5.48 -1.88
N LEU A 101 1.91 5.92 -0.66
CA LEU A 101 0.55 5.93 -0.13
C LEU A 101 -0.36 6.87 -0.92
N VAL A 102 0.11 8.08 -1.23
CA VAL A 102 -0.62 9.04 -2.06
C VAL A 102 -0.87 8.45 -3.45
N THR A 103 0.15 7.88 -4.09
CA THR A 103 0.00 7.22 -5.39
C THR A 103 -1.06 6.11 -5.34
N VAL A 104 -1.04 5.27 -4.31
CA VAL A 104 -2.03 4.20 -4.12
C VAL A 104 -3.45 4.76 -3.98
N ILE A 105 -3.61 5.82 -3.18
CA ILE A 105 -4.91 6.48 -2.98
C ILE A 105 -5.38 7.11 -4.30
N GLU A 106 -4.50 7.78 -5.04
CA GLU A 106 -4.80 8.39 -6.34
C GLU A 106 -5.23 7.35 -7.37
N VAL A 107 -4.52 6.23 -7.47
CA VAL A 107 -4.88 5.13 -8.37
C VAL A 107 -6.24 4.54 -7.98
N TRP A 108 -6.48 4.34 -6.68
CA TRP A 108 -7.76 3.85 -6.17
C TRP A 108 -8.92 4.80 -6.49
N GLN A 109 -8.72 6.10 -6.30
CA GLN A 109 -9.73 7.13 -6.59
C GLN A 109 -9.96 7.28 -8.10
N SER A 110 -8.90 7.18 -8.91
CA SER A 110 -8.99 7.25 -10.36
C SER A 110 -9.81 6.08 -10.91
N SER A 111 -9.45 4.85 -10.55
CA SER A 111 -10.30 3.69 -10.83
C SER A 111 -9.96 2.48 -9.98
N ARG A 112 -10.99 1.95 -9.32
CA ARG A 112 -10.91 0.70 -8.55
C ARG A 112 -10.46 -0.50 -9.38
N TRP A 113 -10.78 -0.51 -10.68
CA TRP A 113 -10.37 -1.57 -11.61
C TRP A 113 -8.86 -1.57 -11.88
N LEU A 114 -8.24 -0.39 -12.11
CA LEU A 114 -6.78 -0.32 -12.31
C LEU A 114 -6.04 -0.75 -11.05
N PHE A 115 -6.51 -0.35 -9.87
CA PHE A 115 -5.96 -0.82 -8.61
C PHE A 115 -6.00 -2.35 -8.51
N LEU A 116 -7.14 -2.98 -8.82
CA LEU A 116 -7.30 -4.44 -8.80
C LEU A 116 -6.36 -5.13 -9.79
N ILE A 117 -6.14 -4.56 -10.97
CA ILE A 117 -5.23 -5.16 -11.96
C ILE A 117 -3.77 -5.01 -11.49
N MET A 118 -3.36 -3.82 -11.05
CA MET A 118 -1.99 -3.53 -10.60
C MET A 118 -1.59 -4.31 -9.36
N PHE A 119 -2.47 -4.43 -8.37
CA PHE A 119 -2.15 -5.09 -7.10
C PHE A 119 -2.76 -6.48 -6.98
N GLY A 120 -3.98 -6.67 -7.48
CA GLY A 120 -4.70 -7.94 -7.36
C GLY A 120 -4.11 -9.05 -8.22
N ILE A 121 -3.65 -8.78 -9.46
CA ILE A 121 -3.02 -9.83 -10.28
C ILE A 121 -1.72 -10.33 -9.64
N PRO A 122 -0.74 -9.45 -9.29
CA PRO A 122 0.46 -9.91 -8.60
C PRO A 122 0.15 -10.62 -7.28
N THR A 123 -0.77 -10.09 -6.47
CA THR A 123 -1.18 -10.72 -5.20
C THR A 123 -1.83 -12.08 -5.43
N GLY A 124 -2.64 -12.23 -6.48
CA GLY A 124 -3.28 -13.49 -6.85
C GLY A 124 -2.27 -14.55 -7.28
N VAL A 125 -1.30 -14.17 -8.11
CA VAL A 125 -0.20 -15.08 -8.53
C VAL A 125 0.62 -15.52 -7.32
N ILE A 126 1.03 -14.58 -6.47
CA ILE A 126 1.80 -14.89 -5.25
C ILE A 126 0.98 -15.78 -4.32
N SER A 127 -0.29 -15.48 -4.10
CA SER A 127 -1.18 -16.30 -3.28
C SER A 127 -1.30 -17.73 -3.81
N CYS A 128 -1.45 -17.89 -5.12
CA CYS A 128 -1.50 -19.20 -5.78
C CYS A 128 -0.20 -19.99 -5.56
N VAL A 129 0.96 -19.35 -5.79
CA VAL A 129 2.27 -19.99 -5.55
C VAL A 129 2.44 -20.37 -4.07
N CYS A 130 2.12 -19.47 -3.13
CA CYS A 130 2.18 -19.75 -1.71
C CYS A 130 1.24 -20.89 -1.31
N TYR A 131 0.02 -20.92 -1.85
CA TYR A 131 -0.93 -22.02 -1.64
C TYR A 131 -0.37 -23.34 -2.17
N SER A 132 0.16 -23.36 -3.40
CA SER A 132 0.80 -24.54 -3.98
C SER A 132 1.98 -25.02 -3.15
N LEU A 133 2.84 -24.13 -2.65
CA LEU A 133 3.97 -24.51 -1.80
C LEU A 133 3.52 -25.05 -0.44
N CYS A 134 2.56 -24.38 0.21
CA CYS A 134 2.03 -24.82 1.50
C CYS A 134 1.23 -26.14 1.41
N CYS A 135 0.55 -26.40 0.29
CA CYS A 135 -0.22 -27.62 0.07
C CYS A 135 0.56 -28.74 -0.63
N MET A 136 1.72 -28.46 -1.24
CA MET A 136 2.60 -29.50 -1.82
C MET A 136 3.45 -30.21 -0.77
N GLU A 137 3.78 -29.57 0.37
CA GLU A 137 4.69 -30.17 1.38
C GLU A 137 3.97 -31.00 2.46
N THR A 138 2.62 -31.04 2.49
CA THR A 138 1.87 -31.94 3.38
C THR A 138 1.41 -33.24 2.72
N VAL A 139 1.70 -33.45 1.44
CA VAL A 139 1.37 -34.70 0.73
C VAL A 139 2.50 -35.74 0.82
N ASP A 140 3.64 -35.41 1.44
CA ASP A 140 4.82 -36.30 1.46
C ASP A 140 5.24 -36.81 2.85
N ASP A 141 4.41 -36.62 3.90
CA ASP A 141 4.72 -37.23 5.22
C ASP A 141 3.49 -37.82 5.94
N GLY A 142 2.41 -38.15 5.20
CA GLY A 142 1.24 -38.78 5.84
C GLY A 142 0.02 -39.19 5.02
N ALA A 143 0.05 -39.22 3.68
CA ALA A 143 -1.03 -39.79 2.85
C ALA A 143 -0.48 -40.04 1.43
N LEU A 144 -0.40 -41.24 0.84
CA LEU A 144 -1.17 -42.47 1.10
C LEU A 144 -2.62 -42.18 1.51
N SER A 145 -3.29 -41.34 0.73
CA SER A 145 -4.72 -41.46 0.49
C SER A 145 -5.00 -41.01 -0.93
N ASP A 146 -4.79 -41.93 -1.86
CA ASP A 146 -5.81 -42.38 -2.80
C ASP A 146 -6.74 -41.30 -3.37
N GLU A 147 -6.26 -40.51 -4.33
CA GLU A 147 -7.12 -39.95 -5.37
C GLU A 147 -6.53 -40.14 -6.78
N GLU A 148 -5.75 -41.21 -7.02
CA GLU A 148 -5.38 -41.67 -8.37
C GLU A 148 -5.33 -43.22 -8.52
N GLU A 149 -6.14 -44.01 -7.80
CA GLU A 149 -6.17 -45.49 -8.00
C GLU A 149 -7.57 -46.13 -8.10
N ASP A 150 -8.65 -45.37 -8.31
CA ASP A 150 -10.01 -45.96 -8.43
C ASP A 150 -10.36 -46.48 -9.84
N SER A 151 -9.40 -46.54 -10.77
CA SER A 151 -9.61 -47.15 -12.11
C SER A 151 -8.83 -48.44 -12.36
N ASP A 152 -7.93 -48.82 -11.45
CA ASP A 152 -7.01 -49.94 -11.69
C ASP A 152 -7.50 -51.26 -11.09
N GLU A 153 -8.27 -51.24 -10.00
CA GLU A 153 -8.80 -52.47 -9.39
C GLU A 153 -9.91 -53.12 -10.21
N GLU A 154 -10.86 -52.33 -10.73
CA GLU A 154 -11.95 -52.83 -11.57
C GLU A 154 -11.40 -53.42 -12.89
N TYR A 155 -10.42 -52.76 -13.51
CA TYR A 155 -9.75 -53.28 -14.70
C TYR A 155 -8.95 -54.55 -14.42
N ARG A 156 -8.25 -54.65 -13.27
CA ARG A 156 -7.51 -55.86 -12.89
C ARG A 156 -8.45 -57.03 -12.60
N GLN A 157 -9.65 -56.77 -12.08
CA GLN A 157 -10.64 -57.81 -11.82
C GLN A 157 -11.26 -58.32 -13.12
N ILE A 158 -11.60 -57.41 -14.05
CA ILE A 158 -12.07 -57.76 -15.40
C ILE A 158 -11.01 -58.57 -16.17
N ILE A 159 -9.73 -58.18 -16.11
CA ILE A 159 -8.64 -58.91 -16.78
C ILE A 159 -8.46 -60.31 -16.19
N LYS A 160 -8.59 -60.47 -14.86
CA LYS A 160 -8.51 -61.79 -14.20
C LYS A 160 -9.70 -62.69 -14.58
N GLU A 161 -10.91 -62.15 -14.60
CA GLU A 161 -12.11 -62.88 -15.03
C GLU A 161 -11.99 -63.31 -16.50
N HIS A 162 -11.55 -62.40 -17.38
CA HIS A 162 -11.40 -62.69 -18.79
C HIS A 162 -10.30 -63.72 -19.06
N LYS A 163 -9.22 -63.72 -18.25
CA LYS A 163 -8.15 -64.71 -18.32
C LYS A 163 -8.59 -66.09 -17.81
N GLN A 164 -9.38 -66.14 -16.75
CA GLN A 164 -9.95 -67.40 -16.26
C GLN A 164 -10.97 -68.00 -17.24
N LEU A 165 -11.77 -67.17 -17.90
CA LEU A 165 -12.71 -67.59 -18.94
C LEU A 165 -11.98 -68.13 -20.18
N THR A 166 -10.90 -67.48 -20.62
CA THR A 166 -10.08 -67.96 -21.75
C THR A 166 -9.32 -69.24 -21.41
N GLU A 167 -8.76 -69.37 -20.20
CA GLU A 167 -8.10 -70.60 -19.74
C GLU A 167 -9.09 -71.78 -19.57
N ALA A 168 -10.33 -71.50 -19.14
CA ALA A 168 -11.40 -72.50 -19.07
C ALA A 168 -11.89 -72.94 -20.47
N GLU A 169 -11.99 -72.01 -21.42
CA GLU A 169 -12.38 -72.30 -22.80
C GLU A 169 -11.29 -73.08 -23.56
N GLU A 170 -10.01 -72.80 -23.30
CA GLU A 170 -8.90 -73.59 -23.85
C GLU A 170 -8.85 -74.99 -23.24
N ARG A 171 -9.08 -75.15 -21.93
CA ARG A 171 -9.19 -76.49 -21.30
C ARG A 171 -10.35 -77.30 -21.86
N ALA A 172 -11.49 -76.67 -22.13
CA ALA A 172 -12.66 -77.32 -22.75
C ALA A 172 -12.40 -77.75 -24.21
N LYS A 173 -11.51 -77.08 -24.94
CA LYS A 173 -11.11 -77.46 -26.31
C LYS A 173 -10.03 -78.56 -26.35
N THR A 174 -9.24 -78.73 -25.28
CA THR A 174 -8.15 -79.73 -25.21
C THR A 174 -8.55 -81.13 -24.74
N HIS A 175 -9.82 -81.37 -24.36
CA HIS A 175 -10.33 -82.71 -24.09
C HIS A 175 -11.28 -83.17 -25.22
N PRO A 176 -10.83 -83.99 -26.19
CA PRO A 176 -11.72 -84.56 -27.18
C PRO A 176 -12.65 -85.59 -26.51
N LYS A 177 -13.92 -85.60 -26.95
CA LYS A 177 -14.85 -86.73 -26.73
C LYS A 177 -14.18 -88.05 -27.12
N GLY A 178 -14.14 -88.99 -26.18
CA GLY A 178 -13.89 -90.42 -26.38
C GLY A 178 -13.85 -91.05 -24.98
N GLU A 179 -14.72 -91.98 -24.59
CA GLU A 179 -15.58 -92.94 -25.31
C GLU A 179 -17.01 -92.96 -24.74
#